data_AF-A0A0Q0JHK8-F1
#
_entry.id   AF-A0A0Q0JHK8-F1
#
_cell.length_a   1.000
_cell.length_b   1.000
_cell.length_c   1.000
_cell.angle_alpha   90.00
_cell.angle_beta   90.00
_cell.angle_gamma   90.00
#
_symmetry.space_group_name_H-M   'P 1'
#
loop_
_entity.id
_entity.type
_entity.pdbx_description
1 polymer ?
#
loop_
_entity_poly.entity_id
_entity_poly.type
_entity_poly.pdbx_seq_one_letter_code
_entity_poly.pdbx_strand_id
1 'polypeptide(L)'
;MKCKLFFISVSLGTVLMSYSSQAAMRQYSANQDNSNWEVIKTTRLQCQLNHEVPYYGEAIFKASASKNKNLTFNLDMVVRPENYDIAGLKAVPPAWRAGLPTRDITSMKLLKKFDGELGNKTAWEMLSELEKGFHPTFYYQDWQNSADKIAVGISSVNFKQAYWAFLQCRDELLPYSFEDISFTVMNYQSNSSKLTKESQKRLDKIAEYLKNDTSIESISIDSYTDSYGGRWNNLDLSRKRANAIKDYMVSLGVDENKVQTTGLGEKRFVDTNENILGRNKNRRLIIQIAKM
;
A
#
# COMPACT_ATOMS: atom_id res chain seq x y z
N MET A 1 61.25 -60.06 49.93
CA MET A 1 61.52 -60.31 48.50
C MET A 1 60.43 -59.62 47.67
N LYS A 2 60.84 -58.84 46.66
CA LYS A 2 59.98 -57.96 45.84
C LYS A 2 58.99 -58.78 44.98
N CYS A 3 57.73 -58.36 44.87
CA CYS A 3 56.90 -58.65 43.71
C CYS A 3 55.94 -57.49 43.38
N LYS A 4 55.87 -57.22 42.07
CA LYS A 4 55.43 -55.98 41.39
C LYS A 4 53.95 -55.64 41.58
N LEU A 5 53.65 -54.37 41.84
CA LEU A 5 52.34 -53.76 41.55
C LEU A 5 52.18 -53.66 40.01
N PHE A 6 51.11 -54.25 39.47
CA PHE A 6 50.62 -53.98 38.13
C PHE A 6 49.44 -53.03 38.25
N PHE A 7 49.63 -51.77 37.84
CA PHE A 7 48.56 -50.79 37.70
C PHE A 7 47.71 -51.19 36.49
N ILE A 8 46.45 -51.58 36.73
CA ILE A 8 45.44 -51.73 35.69
C ILE A 8 44.85 -50.33 35.46
N SER A 9 45.26 -49.67 34.38
CA SER A 9 44.65 -48.42 33.91
C SER A 9 43.27 -48.73 33.31
N VAL A 10 42.21 -48.52 34.07
CA VAL A 10 40.84 -48.50 33.54
C VAL A 10 40.66 -47.16 32.83
N SER A 11 40.81 -47.17 31.51
CA SER A 11 40.45 -46.05 30.64
C SER A 11 38.91 -45.92 30.63
N LEU A 12 38.41 -45.02 31.48
CA LEU A 12 37.01 -44.61 31.49
C LEU A 12 36.73 -43.84 30.19
N GLY A 13 36.28 -44.56 29.16
CA GLY A 13 35.82 -43.96 27.91
C GLY A 13 34.58 -43.13 28.18
N THR A 14 34.76 -41.81 28.32
CA THR A 14 33.67 -40.85 28.36
C THR A 14 32.99 -40.83 26.99
N VAL A 15 31.90 -41.60 26.88
CA VAL A 15 30.94 -41.46 25.79
C VAL A 15 30.30 -40.07 25.95
N LEU A 16 30.82 -39.09 25.22
CA LEU A 16 30.16 -37.79 25.03
C LEU A 16 28.88 -38.05 24.23
N MET A 17 27.78 -38.36 24.92
CA MET A 17 26.46 -38.27 24.32
C MET A 17 26.23 -36.81 23.97
N SER A 18 26.30 -36.49 22.68
CA SER A 18 25.90 -35.20 22.15
C SER A 18 24.40 -35.06 22.36
N TYR A 19 23.99 -34.43 23.46
CA TYR A 19 22.61 -33.98 23.61
C TYR A 19 22.37 -32.93 22.53
N SER A 20 21.57 -33.28 21.52
CA SER A 20 21.05 -32.30 20.58
C SER A 20 20.11 -31.40 21.35
N SER A 21 20.57 -30.19 21.67
CA SER A 21 19.72 -29.11 22.12
C SER A 21 18.72 -28.81 21.00
N GLN A 22 17.48 -29.30 21.15
CA GLN A 22 16.37 -28.87 20.33
C GLN A 22 16.01 -27.45 20.78
N ALA A 23 16.57 -26.45 20.10
CA ALA A 23 15.95 -25.12 20.14
C ALA A 23 14.53 -25.29 19.58
N ALA A 24 13.51 -25.08 20.41
CA ALA A 24 12.13 -25.20 20.00
C ALA A 24 11.84 -24.13 18.94
N MET A 25 11.61 -24.55 17.70
CA MET A 25 11.18 -23.67 16.63
C MET A 25 9.66 -23.74 16.53
N ARG A 26 8.99 -22.61 16.73
CA ARG A 26 7.55 -22.49 16.48
C ARG A 26 7.34 -22.15 15.01
N GLN A 27 6.57 -22.97 14.32
CA GLN A 27 6.26 -22.77 12.91
C GLN A 27 4.77 -22.51 12.73
N TYR A 28 4.46 -21.43 12.00
CA TYR A 28 3.11 -21.06 11.60
C TYR A 28 3.05 -21.07 10.07
N SER A 29 2.20 -21.89 9.49
CA SER A 29 1.96 -21.92 8.05
C SER A 29 0.64 -22.63 7.76
N ALA A 30 -0.07 -22.19 6.72
CA ALA A 30 -1.24 -22.90 6.25
C ALA A 30 -0.85 -24.22 5.56
N ASN A 31 -1.54 -25.29 5.94
CA ASN A 31 -1.51 -26.60 5.30
C ASN A 31 -2.39 -26.60 4.04
N GLN A 32 -2.49 -27.74 3.36
CA GLN A 32 -3.27 -27.85 2.13
C GLN A 32 -4.77 -27.58 2.33
N ASP A 33 -5.32 -27.98 3.49
CA ASP A 33 -6.77 -27.90 3.75
C ASP A 33 -7.24 -26.51 4.19
N ASN A 34 -6.37 -25.72 4.82
CA ASN A 34 -6.69 -24.40 5.35
C ASN A 34 -6.00 -23.24 4.61
N SER A 35 -5.24 -23.54 3.55
CA SER A 35 -4.66 -22.50 2.69
C SER A 35 -5.73 -21.89 1.79
N ASN A 36 -6.22 -20.74 2.24
CA ASN A 36 -7.18 -19.92 1.51
C ASN A 36 -6.50 -18.64 1.03
N TRP A 37 -6.79 -18.26 -0.21
CA TRP A 37 -6.31 -17.02 -0.82
C TRP A 37 -7.51 -16.25 -1.34
N GLU A 38 -7.64 -15.02 -0.89
CA GLU A 38 -8.79 -14.18 -1.21
C GLU A 38 -8.34 -12.86 -1.83
N VAL A 39 -9.09 -12.40 -2.82
CA VAL A 39 -8.88 -11.07 -3.42
C VAL A 39 -9.95 -10.14 -2.89
N ILE A 40 -9.55 -9.21 -2.02
CA ILE A 40 -10.43 -8.17 -1.52
C ILE A 40 -10.30 -6.97 -2.45
N LYS A 41 -11.31 -6.80 -3.32
CA LYS A 41 -11.48 -5.61 -4.15
C LYS A 41 -12.45 -4.67 -3.46
N THR A 42 -11.95 -3.54 -2.97
CA THR A 42 -12.83 -2.51 -2.39
C THR A 42 -13.41 -1.63 -3.50
N THR A 43 -12.56 -1.04 -4.35
CA THR A 43 -12.93 -0.20 -5.51
C THR A 43 -11.82 -0.19 -6.58
N ARG A 44 -11.92 0.63 -7.63
CA ARG A 44 -10.82 0.86 -8.61
C ARG A 44 -9.61 1.62 -8.02
N LEU A 45 -9.59 1.80 -6.70
CA LEU A 45 -8.52 2.47 -5.97
C LEU A 45 -7.57 1.51 -5.27
N GLN A 46 -8.03 0.31 -4.93
CA GLN A 46 -7.21 -0.61 -4.15
C GLN A 46 -7.60 -2.06 -4.43
N CYS A 47 -6.59 -2.90 -4.60
CA CYS A 47 -6.71 -4.34 -4.70
C CYS A 47 -5.84 -4.96 -3.60
N GLN A 48 -6.39 -5.94 -2.88
CA GLN A 48 -5.63 -6.70 -1.88
C GLN A 48 -5.72 -8.18 -2.21
N LEU A 49 -4.59 -8.89 -2.07
CA LEU A 49 -4.51 -10.33 -2.10
C LEU A 49 -4.10 -10.79 -0.72
N ASN A 50 -5.00 -11.51 -0.07
CA ASN A 50 -4.95 -11.85 1.33
C ASN A 50 -4.74 -13.36 1.49
N HIS A 51 -3.93 -13.72 2.48
CA HIS A 51 -3.70 -15.10 2.87
C HIS A 51 -3.65 -15.19 4.39
N GLU A 52 -4.54 -16.00 4.95
CA GLU A 52 -4.55 -16.27 6.38
C GLU A 52 -3.39 -17.20 6.76
N VAL A 53 -2.66 -16.83 7.81
CA VAL A 53 -1.67 -17.68 8.46
C VAL A 53 -2.25 -18.16 9.79
N PRO A 54 -2.69 -19.43 9.89
CA PRO A 54 -3.38 -19.95 11.06
C PRO A 54 -2.60 -19.71 12.36
N TYR A 55 -3.31 -19.23 13.39
CA TYR A 55 -2.78 -18.91 14.72
C TYR A 55 -1.70 -17.83 14.76
N TYR A 56 -1.57 -17.03 13.69
CA TYR A 56 -0.55 -15.99 13.61
C TYR A 56 -1.12 -14.63 13.16
N GLY A 57 -1.85 -14.61 12.04
CA GLY A 57 -2.38 -13.38 11.45
C GLY A 57 -2.63 -13.51 9.95
N GLU A 58 -2.40 -12.43 9.20
CA GLU A 58 -2.72 -12.35 7.78
C GLU A 58 -1.57 -11.74 6.96
N ALA A 59 -1.27 -12.37 5.83
CA ALA A 59 -0.33 -11.90 4.83
C ALA A 59 -1.09 -11.14 3.73
N ILE A 60 -0.83 -9.84 3.59
CA ILE A 60 -1.60 -8.94 2.73
C ILE A 60 -0.69 -8.33 1.67
N PHE A 61 -0.96 -8.62 0.41
CA PHE A 61 -0.37 -7.93 -0.73
C PHE A 61 -1.32 -6.85 -1.21
N LYS A 62 -0.91 -5.59 -1.09
CA LYS A 62 -1.75 -4.43 -1.40
C LYS A 62 -1.20 -3.67 -2.59
N ALA A 63 -2.05 -3.43 -3.58
CA ALA A 63 -1.80 -2.51 -4.68
C ALA A 63 -2.80 -1.36 -4.62
N SER A 64 -2.30 -0.13 -4.69
CA SER A 64 -3.11 1.09 -4.64
C SER A 64 -2.99 1.87 -5.94
N ALA A 65 -4.05 2.58 -6.31
CA ALA A 65 -4.09 3.49 -7.44
C ALA A 65 -2.97 4.53 -7.31
N SER A 66 -2.10 4.54 -8.30
CA SER A 66 -0.91 5.36 -8.39
C SER A 66 -0.35 5.26 -9.81
N LYS A 67 0.50 6.21 -10.22
CA LYS A 67 1.13 6.19 -11.55
C LYS A 67 1.88 4.90 -11.86
N ASN A 68 2.56 4.35 -10.84
CA ASN A 68 3.40 3.16 -10.97
C ASN A 68 2.72 1.87 -10.45
N LYS A 69 1.49 1.96 -9.92
CA LYS A 69 0.74 0.85 -9.31
C LYS A 69 1.62 0.02 -8.35
N ASN A 70 2.29 0.72 -7.43
CA ASN A 70 3.23 0.09 -6.51
C ASN A 70 2.51 -0.96 -5.64
N LEU A 71 3.19 -2.08 -5.45
CA LEU A 71 2.80 -3.15 -4.55
C LEU A 71 3.47 -2.93 -3.20
N THR A 72 2.75 -3.20 -2.12
CA THR A 72 3.33 -3.35 -0.78
C THR A 72 2.88 -4.68 -0.21
N PHE A 73 3.71 -5.25 0.65
CA PHE A 73 3.34 -6.42 1.43
C PHE A 73 3.30 -6.02 2.90
N ASN A 74 2.26 -6.44 3.60
CA ASN A 74 2.12 -6.30 5.03
C ASN A 74 1.86 -7.67 5.66
N LEU A 75 2.52 -7.92 6.80
CA LEU A 75 2.22 -9.06 7.66
C LEU A 75 1.48 -8.55 8.90
N ASP A 76 0.15 -8.61 8.87
CA ASP A 76 -0.70 -8.24 10.00
C ASP A 76 -0.66 -9.34 11.06
N MET A 77 -0.11 -9.00 12.22
CA MET A 77 0.15 -9.94 13.31
C MET A 77 -0.89 -9.75 14.41
N VAL A 78 -1.53 -10.84 14.84
CA VAL A 78 -2.48 -10.79 15.97
C VAL A 78 -1.79 -10.27 17.24
N VAL A 79 -0.54 -10.71 17.47
CA VAL A 79 0.32 -10.18 18.54
C VAL A 79 1.45 -9.39 17.90
N ARG A 80 1.45 -8.08 18.11
CA ARG A 80 2.46 -7.18 17.52
C ARG A 80 3.78 -7.25 18.31
N PRO A 81 4.93 -7.02 17.64
CA PRO A 81 6.22 -7.03 18.30
C PRO A 81 6.34 -5.96 19.39
N GLU A 82 6.90 -6.34 20.55
CA GLU A 82 7.19 -5.41 21.65
C GLU A 82 8.52 -4.68 21.50
N ASN A 83 9.45 -5.25 20.72
CA ASN A 83 10.81 -4.78 20.50
C ASN A 83 11.13 -4.65 19.00
N TYR A 84 12.22 -3.96 18.70
CA TYR A 84 12.78 -3.93 17.34
C TYR A 84 13.55 -5.22 17.07
N ASP A 85 13.25 -5.88 15.97
CA ASP A 85 13.98 -7.07 15.51
C ASP A 85 14.06 -7.10 13.98
N ILE A 86 14.79 -8.05 13.41
CA ILE A 86 14.93 -8.26 11.98
C ILE A 86 14.44 -9.68 11.66
N ALA A 87 13.40 -9.77 10.86
CA ALA A 87 12.93 -11.04 10.34
C ALA A 87 13.63 -11.37 9.01
N GLY A 88 14.44 -12.42 8.99
CA GLY A 88 15.01 -12.95 7.76
C GLY A 88 13.92 -13.58 6.89
N LEU A 89 13.80 -13.17 5.63
CA LEU A 89 12.84 -13.69 4.67
C LEU A 89 13.52 -14.62 3.67
N LYS A 90 13.07 -15.87 3.63
CA LYS A 90 13.61 -16.91 2.74
C LYS A 90 12.52 -17.58 1.93
N ALA A 91 12.82 -17.98 0.71
CA ALA A 91 11.98 -18.87 -0.08
C ALA A 91 12.30 -20.33 0.27
N VAL A 92 11.35 -21.02 0.88
CA VAL A 92 11.50 -22.40 1.33
C VAL A 92 10.73 -23.33 0.39
N PRO A 93 11.31 -24.41 -0.14
CA PRO A 93 10.58 -25.35 -0.97
C PRO A 93 9.51 -26.11 -0.15
N PRO A 94 8.40 -26.54 -0.77
CA PRO A 94 7.41 -27.37 -0.10
C PRO A 94 8.01 -28.73 0.30
N ALA A 95 7.43 -29.37 1.32
CA ALA A 95 7.92 -30.63 1.87
C ALA A 95 8.06 -31.76 0.81
N TRP A 96 7.17 -31.80 -0.18
CA TRP A 96 7.19 -32.79 -1.27
C TRP A 96 8.25 -32.52 -2.35
N ARG A 97 8.88 -31.33 -2.36
CA ARG A 97 10.07 -30.99 -3.19
C ARG A 97 11.32 -30.89 -2.33
N ALA A 98 11.48 -31.81 -1.38
CA ALA A 98 12.67 -31.88 -0.55
C ALA A 98 13.94 -31.98 -1.42
N GLY A 99 15.02 -31.31 -1.00
CA GLY A 99 16.32 -31.32 -1.68
C GLY A 99 16.66 -30.06 -2.49
N LEU A 100 15.71 -29.14 -2.71
CA LEU A 100 16.03 -27.82 -3.25
C LEU A 100 16.61 -26.91 -2.15
N PRO A 101 17.61 -26.07 -2.44
CA PRO A 101 18.15 -25.15 -1.45
C PRO A 101 17.14 -24.05 -1.11
N THR A 102 17.08 -23.66 0.16
CA THR A 102 16.37 -22.44 0.57
C THR A 102 17.09 -21.22 0.01
N ARG A 103 16.36 -20.26 -0.55
CA ARG A 103 16.92 -19.04 -1.14
C ARG A 103 16.64 -17.84 -0.23
N ASP A 104 17.66 -17.09 0.13
CA ASP A 104 17.47 -15.84 0.86
C ASP A 104 16.88 -14.77 -0.09
N ILE A 105 15.79 -14.11 0.32
CA ILE A 105 15.18 -13.01 -0.43
C ILE A 105 15.72 -11.69 0.11
N THR A 106 15.41 -11.40 1.38
CA THR A 106 15.83 -10.18 2.07
C THR A 106 15.58 -10.31 3.57
N SER A 107 15.72 -9.22 4.31
CA SER A 107 15.34 -9.12 5.71
C SER A 107 14.30 -8.02 5.90
N MET A 108 13.23 -8.31 6.63
CA MET A 108 12.19 -7.36 7.03
C MET A 108 12.54 -6.76 8.39
N LYS A 109 12.40 -5.44 8.53
CA LYS A 109 12.53 -4.79 9.83
C LYS A 109 11.23 -4.92 10.59
N LEU A 110 11.27 -5.46 11.80
CA LEU A 110 10.16 -5.46 12.74
C LEU A 110 10.29 -4.23 13.62
N LEU A 111 9.31 -3.35 13.57
CA LEU A 111 9.26 -2.15 14.39
C LEU A 111 8.27 -2.35 15.54
N LYS A 112 8.57 -1.79 16.71
CA LYS A 112 7.72 -1.91 17.90
C LYS A 112 6.29 -1.45 17.60
N LYS A 113 5.31 -2.32 17.87
CA LYS A 113 3.86 -2.09 17.64
C LYS A 113 3.44 -1.82 16.20
N PHE A 114 4.32 -2.00 15.21
CA PHE A 114 3.96 -1.89 13.80
C PHE A 114 4.01 -3.26 13.13
N ASP A 115 3.19 -3.40 12.11
CA ASP A 115 3.19 -4.57 11.26
C ASP A 115 4.42 -4.55 10.34
N GLY A 116 4.85 -5.74 9.90
CA GLY A 116 6.02 -5.86 9.04
C GLY A 116 5.68 -5.46 7.61
N GLU A 117 6.19 -4.31 7.15
CA GLU A 117 5.99 -3.84 5.77
C GLU A 117 7.21 -4.10 4.88
N LEU A 118 6.95 -4.57 3.66
CA LEU A 118 7.95 -4.73 2.59
C LEU A 118 7.55 -3.93 1.35
N GLY A 119 8.56 -3.28 0.75
CA GLY A 119 8.38 -2.47 -0.44
C GLY A 119 8.16 -3.27 -1.73
N ASN A 120 7.84 -2.53 -2.80
CA ASN A 120 7.44 -3.05 -4.11
C ASN A 120 8.33 -4.17 -4.68
N LYS A 121 9.65 -3.97 -4.73
CA LYS A 121 10.57 -4.98 -5.32
C LYS A 121 10.48 -6.31 -4.58
N THR A 122 10.54 -6.28 -3.26
CA THR A 122 10.49 -7.49 -2.42
C THR A 122 9.13 -8.17 -2.50
N ALA A 123 8.04 -7.40 -2.48
CA ALA A 123 6.70 -7.95 -2.61
C ALA A 123 6.50 -8.69 -3.94
N TRP A 124 7.02 -8.14 -5.06
CA TRP A 124 7.02 -8.84 -6.35
C TRP A 124 7.85 -10.11 -6.36
N GLU A 125 9.01 -10.07 -5.70
CA GLU A 125 9.85 -11.26 -5.57
C GLU A 125 9.12 -12.37 -4.79
N MET A 126 8.43 -12.03 -3.69
CA MET A 126 7.62 -12.99 -2.94
C MET A 126 6.50 -13.61 -3.79
N LEU A 127 5.75 -12.81 -4.56
CA LEU A 127 4.71 -13.31 -5.46
C LEU A 127 5.30 -14.24 -6.53
N SER A 128 6.49 -13.93 -7.06
CA SER A 128 7.18 -14.81 -8.01
C SER A 128 7.61 -16.14 -7.38
N GLU A 129 8.05 -16.14 -6.12
CA GLU A 129 8.39 -17.38 -5.41
C GLU A 129 7.15 -18.23 -5.11
N LEU A 130 6.05 -17.61 -4.69
CA LEU A 130 4.75 -18.29 -4.51
C LEU A 130 4.26 -18.92 -5.82
N GLU A 131 4.40 -18.23 -6.96
CA GLU A 131 4.02 -18.75 -8.27
C GLU A 131 4.86 -19.98 -8.68
N LYS A 132 6.16 -19.98 -8.34
CA LYS A 132 7.07 -21.13 -8.52
C LYS A 132 6.77 -22.29 -7.56
N GLY A 133 5.88 -22.08 -6.60
CA GLY A 133 5.47 -23.06 -5.58
C GLY A 133 6.31 -23.04 -4.31
N PHE A 134 7.24 -22.08 -4.14
CA PHE A 134 7.96 -21.90 -2.89
C PHE A 134 7.09 -21.20 -1.84
N HIS A 135 7.48 -21.36 -0.57
CA HIS A 135 6.86 -20.76 0.60
C HIS A 135 7.77 -19.67 1.16
N PRO A 136 7.51 -18.37 0.87
CA PRO A 136 8.19 -17.28 1.57
C PRO A 136 7.96 -17.44 3.08
N THR A 137 9.05 -17.56 3.83
CA THR A 137 9.04 -17.82 5.26
C THR A 137 9.88 -16.79 5.99
N PHE A 138 9.29 -16.15 6.98
CA PHE A 138 9.92 -15.19 7.88
C PHE A 138 10.51 -15.91 9.09
N TYR A 139 11.76 -15.60 9.43
CA TYR A 139 12.47 -16.15 10.58
C TYR A 139 12.92 -15.02 11.50
N TYR A 140 12.47 -15.03 12.74
CA TYR A 140 12.86 -14.06 13.77
C TYR A 140 12.86 -14.69 15.16
N GLN A 141 13.40 -13.98 16.16
CA GLN A 141 13.41 -14.45 17.54
C GLN A 141 12.15 -13.96 18.25
N ASP A 142 11.59 -14.79 19.13
CA ASP A 142 10.47 -14.32 19.94
C ASP A 142 10.94 -13.20 20.89
N TRP A 143 10.13 -12.16 21.02
CA TRP A 143 10.40 -11.04 21.91
C TRP A 143 10.10 -11.37 23.38
N GLN A 144 9.22 -12.34 23.67
CA GLN A 144 8.94 -12.80 25.03
C GLN A 144 9.97 -13.83 25.52
N ASN A 145 10.44 -14.70 24.63
CA ASN A 145 11.42 -15.73 24.92
C ASN A 145 12.52 -15.78 23.85
N SER A 146 13.70 -15.22 24.16
CA SER A 146 14.84 -15.18 23.22
C SER A 146 15.41 -16.56 22.85
N ALA A 147 15.06 -17.63 23.59
CA ALA A 147 15.45 -18.99 23.24
C ALA A 147 14.63 -19.57 22.08
N ASP A 148 13.41 -19.05 21.85
CA ASP A 148 12.51 -19.57 20.84
C ASP A 148 12.71 -18.83 19.52
N LYS A 149 12.72 -19.61 18.43
CA LYS A 149 12.72 -19.09 17.07
C LYS A 149 11.35 -19.25 16.45
N ILE A 150 10.87 -18.23 15.77
CA ILE A 150 9.59 -18.26 15.07
C ILE A 150 9.85 -18.32 13.57
N ALA A 151 9.13 -19.22 12.90
CA ALA A 151 9.08 -19.35 11.45
C ALA A 151 7.63 -19.14 10.98
N VAL A 152 7.40 -18.14 10.13
CA VAL A 152 6.06 -17.82 9.61
C VAL A 152 6.09 -17.99 8.09
N GLY A 153 5.48 -19.06 7.60
CA GLY A 153 5.45 -19.42 6.18
C GLY A 153 4.13 -19.05 5.51
N ILE A 154 4.24 -18.41 4.34
CA ILE A 154 3.11 -18.13 3.46
C ILE A 154 2.93 -19.31 2.50
N SER A 155 1.74 -19.90 2.47
CA SER A 155 1.48 -21.11 1.69
C SER A 155 1.24 -20.82 0.21
N SER A 156 1.93 -21.51 -0.70
CA SER A 156 1.71 -21.40 -2.16
C SER A 156 0.52 -22.23 -2.67
N VAL A 157 -0.13 -22.99 -1.78
CA VAL A 157 -1.32 -23.78 -2.12
C VAL A 157 -2.46 -22.85 -2.52
N ASN A 158 -3.22 -23.19 -3.56
CA ASN A 158 -4.34 -22.40 -4.11
C ASN A 158 -3.99 -20.96 -4.56
N PHE A 159 -2.72 -20.55 -4.52
CA PHE A 159 -2.28 -19.18 -4.80
C PHE A 159 -2.55 -18.74 -6.25
N LYS A 160 -2.29 -19.61 -7.24
CA LYS A 160 -2.27 -19.22 -8.66
C LYS A 160 -3.59 -18.60 -9.12
N GLN A 161 -4.73 -19.16 -8.72
CA GLN A 161 -6.04 -18.66 -9.13
C GLN A 161 -6.32 -17.26 -8.56
N ALA A 162 -6.07 -17.08 -7.25
CA ALA A 162 -6.23 -15.79 -6.60
C ALA A 162 -5.23 -14.75 -7.13
N TYR A 163 -4.00 -15.17 -7.44
CA TYR A 163 -2.98 -14.31 -8.03
C TYR A 163 -3.42 -13.76 -9.41
N TRP A 164 -4.00 -14.61 -10.27
CA TRP A 164 -4.54 -14.15 -11.55
C TRP A 164 -5.68 -13.12 -11.39
N ALA A 165 -6.61 -13.37 -10.46
CA ALA A 165 -7.67 -12.42 -10.14
C ALA A 165 -7.12 -11.09 -9.58
N PHE A 166 -6.06 -11.16 -8.77
CA PHE A 166 -5.36 -9.98 -8.26
C PHE A 166 -4.71 -9.17 -9.39
N LEU A 167 -4.04 -9.83 -10.36
CA LEU A 167 -3.44 -9.16 -11.51
C LEU A 167 -4.49 -8.43 -12.37
N GLN A 168 -5.65 -9.06 -12.58
CA GLN A 168 -6.79 -8.43 -13.28
C GLN A 168 -7.30 -7.20 -12.52
N CYS A 169 -7.49 -7.31 -11.20
CA CYS A 169 -7.87 -6.18 -10.36
C CYS A 169 -6.87 -5.03 -10.47
N ARG A 170 -5.56 -5.33 -10.40
CA ARG A 170 -4.48 -4.34 -10.51
C ARG A 170 -4.48 -3.63 -11.87
N ASP A 171 -4.84 -4.31 -12.94
CA ASP A 171 -4.92 -3.69 -14.27
C ASP A 171 -6.02 -2.62 -14.33
N GLU A 172 -7.15 -2.87 -13.66
CA GLU A 172 -8.29 -1.95 -13.59
C GLU A 172 -8.08 -0.71 -12.69
N LEU A 173 -7.01 -0.70 -11.87
CA LEU A 173 -6.68 0.40 -10.98
C LEU A 173 -6.41 1.71 -11.74
N LEU A 174 -6.87 2.82 -11.15
CA LEU A 174 -6.62 4.15 -11.68
C LEU A 174 -5.11 4.49 -11.69
N PRO A 175 -4.59 5.14 -12.75
CA PRO A 175 -3.18 5.47 -12.88
C PRO A 175 -2.77 6.77 -12.16
N TYR A 176 -3.48 7.16 -11.10
CA TYR A 176 -3.25 8.37 -10.32
C TYR A 176 -3.67 8.15 -8.86
N SER A 177 -2.95 8.77 -7.93
CA SER A 177 -3.23 8.62 -6.49
C SER A 177 -3.99 9.82 -5.93
N PHE A 178 -4.35 9.75 -4.64
CA PHE A 178 -4.99 10.87 -3.94
C PHE A 178 -4.10 12.11 -3.94
N GLU A 179 -2.80 11.93 -3.71
CA GLU A 179 -1.81 13.00 -3.64
C GLU A 179 -1.68 13.76 -4.97
N ASP A 180 -1.95 13.08 -6.10
CA ASP A 180 -1.94 13.70 -7.43
C ASP A 180 -3.14 14.63 -7.68
N ILE A 181 -4.24 14.44 -6.94
CA ILE A 181 -5.52 15.14 -7.18
C ILE A 181 -5.94 16.06 -6.03
N SER A 182 -5.40 15.87 -4.82
CA SER A 182 -5.84 16.54 -3.59
C SER A 182 -5.75 18.06 -3.68
N PHE A 183 -4.82 18.58 -4.47
CA PHE A 183 -4.71 19.99 -4.80
C PHE A 183 -4.48 20.17 -6.30
N THR A 184 -5.52 20.60 -7.03
CA THR A 184 -5.43 20.78 -8.48
C THR A 184 -5.78 22.20 -8.88
N VAL A 185 -4.87 22.82 -9.64
CA VAL A 185 -5.12 24.11 -10.31
C VAL A 185 -5.51 23.88 -11.76
N MET A 186 -6.58 24.53 -12.19
CA MET A 186 -7.14 24.47 -13.52
C MET A 186 -7.39 25.87 -14.07
N ASN A 187 -7.45 26.01 -15.39
CA ASN A 187 -7.60 27.31 -16.05
C ASN A 187 -8.83 27.34 -16.96
N TYR A 188 -9.42 28.52 -17.05
CA TYR A 188 -10.49 28.81 -18.00
C TYR A 188 -9.92 29.22 -19.36
N GLN A 189 -10.69 29.00 -20.42
CA GLN A 189 -10.41 29.55 -21.73
C GLN A 189 -10.48 31.08 -21.70
N SER A 190 -9.76 31.74 -22.62
CA SER A 190 -9.78 33.20 -22.72
C SER A 190 -11.20 33.72 -22.95
N ASN A 191 -11.60 34.74 -22.19
CA ASN A 191 -12.93 35.37 -22.24
C ASN A 191 -14.11 34.38 -22.18
N SER A 192 -13.95 33.23 -21.54
CA SER A 192 -14.99 32.20 -21.46
C SER A 192 -15.14 31.65 -20.05
N SER A 193 -16.31 31.10 -19.74
CA SER A 193 -16.56 30.33 -18.52
C SER A 193 -16.25 28.84 -18.70
N LYS A 194 -15.82 28.42 -19.88
CA LYS A 194 -15.42 27.03 -20.16
C LYS A 194 -13.99 26.78 -19.70
N LEU A 195 -13.75 25.61 -19.12
CA LEU A 195 -12.40 25.14 -18.82
C LEU A 195 -11.61 24.84 -20.11
N THR A 196 -10.29 24.89 -20.02
CA THR A 196 -9.44 24.38 -21.11
C THR A 196 -9.68 22.87 -21.29
N LYS A 197 -9.39 22.33 -22.49
CA LYS A 197 -9.55 20.89 -22.75
C LYS A 197 -8.73 20.03 -21.79
N GLU A 198 -7.56 20.49 -21.40
CA GLU A 198 -6.72 19.80 -20.41
C GLU A 198 -7.32 19.85 -19.02
N SER A 199 -7.78 21.03 -18.56
CA SER A 199 -8.48 21.18 -17.29
C SER A 199 -9.75 20.34 -17.22
N GLN A 200 -10.51 20.25 -18.31
CA GLN A 200 -11.69 19.39 -18.38
C GLN A 200 -11.34 17.92 -18.16
N LYS A 201 -10.31 17.41 -18.86
CA LYS A 201 -9.84 16.02 -18.65
C LYS A 201 -9.35 15.77 -17.22
N ARG A 202 -8.75 16.77 -16.57
CA ARG A 202 -8.33 16.65 -15.16
C ARG A 202 -9.55 16.61 -14.24
N LEU A 203 -10.56 17.44 -14.48
CA LEU A 203 -11.82 17.42 -13.74
C LEU A 203 -12.52 16.06 -13.85
N ASP A 204 -12.56 15.48 -15.04
CA ASP A 204 -13.16 14.16 -15.27
C ASP A 204 -12.43 13.06 -14.46
N LYS A 205 -11.09 13.09 -14.40
CA LYS A 205 -10.30 12.17 -13.57
C LYS A 205 -10.55 12.35 -12.08
N ILE A 206 -10.67 13.60 -11.62
CA ILE A 206 -11.00 13.90 -10.22
C ILE A 206 -12.37 13.32 -9.88
N ALA A 207 -13.38 13.54 -10.72
CA ALA A 207 -14.72 12.99 -10.51
C ALA A 207 -14.73 11.44 -10.52
N GLU A 208 -13.97 10.81 -11.43
CA GLU A 208 -13.81 9.35 -11.46
C GLU A 208 -13.19 8.82 -10.16
N TYR A 209 -12.16 9.48 -9.62
CA TYR A 209 -11.56 9.12 -8.34
C TYR A 209 -12.58 9.23 -7.20
N LEU A 210 -13.21 10.39 -7.08
CA LEU A 210 -14.13 10.72 -5.99
C LEU A 210 -15.34 9.78 -5.94
N LYS A 211 -15.80 9.29 -7.10
CA LYS A 211 -16.84 8.27 -7.19
C LYS A 211 -16.43 6.93 -6.58
N ASN A 212 -15.14 6.60 -6.62
CA ASN A 212 -14.61 5.33 -6.11
C ASN A 212 -14.05 5.44 -4.67
N ASP A 213 -14.01 6.64 -4.06
CA ASP A 213 -13.50 6.83 -2.70
C ASP A 213 -14.60 7.28 -1.74
N THR A 214 -15.01 6.39 -0.84
CA THR A 214 -16.00 6.70 0.19
C THR A 214 -15.42 7.48 1.38
N SER A 215 -14.08 7.51 1.53
CA SER A 215 -13.38 8.15 2.66
C SER A 215 -13.17 9.66 2.51
N ILE A 216 -13.63 10.24 1.40
CA ILE A 216 -13.56 11.69 1.17
C ILE A 216 -14.49 12.41 2.13
N GLU A 217 -13.95 13.39 2.85
CA GLU A 217 -14.68 14.20 3.82
C GLU A 217 -15.31 15.43 3.14
N SER A 218 -14.50 16.21 2.43
CA SER A 218 -14.94 17.44 1.79
C SER A 218 -14.15 17.79 0.53
N ILE A 219 -14.80 18.53 -0.36
CA ILE A 219 -14.26 19.03 -1.63
C ILE A 219 -14.52 20.53 -1.67
N SER A 220 -13.47 21.34 -1.68
CA SER A 220 -13.55 22.79 -1.85
C SER A 220 -13.23 23.18 -3.29
N ILE A 221 -14.09 24.01 -3.88
CA ILE A 221 -13.97 24.53 -5.24
C ILE A 221 -13.90 26.05 -5.16
N ASP A 222 -12.69 26.58 -5.35
CA ASP A 222 -12.44 28.02 -5.32
C ASP A 222 -12.20 28.54 -6.74
N SER A 223 -13.04 29.48 -7.20
CA SER A 223 -12.87 30.12 -8.51
C SER A 223 -12.39 31.56 -8.39
N TYR A 224 -11.47 31.92 -9.28
CA TYR A 224 -10.83 33.24 -9.37
C TYR A 224 -11.03 33.86 -10.76
N THR A 225 -10.95 35.18 -10.83
CA THR A 225 -10.94 35.95 -12.10
C THR A 225 -9.62 36.71 -12.26
N ASP A 226 -9.41 37.29 -13.44
CA ASP A 226 -8.41 38.34 -13.61
C ASP A 226 -8.98 39.68 -13.13
N SER A 227 -8.20 40.75 -13.29
CA SER A 227 -8.61 42.12 -12.94
C SER A 227 -9.45 42.80 -14.02
N TYR A 228 -9.85 42.10 -15.09
CA TYR A 228 -10.59 42.74 -16.17
C TYR A 228 -12.08 42.77 -15.84
N GLY A 229 -12.70 43.95 -15.90
CA GLY A 229 -14.10 44.15 -15.54
C GLY A 229 -14.29 44.71 -14.12
N GLY A 230 -15.55 44.89 -13.73
CA GLY A 230 -15.89 45.44 -12.42
C GLY A 230 -15.78 44.38 -11.31
N ARG A 231 -15.26 44.78 -10.15
CA ARG A 231 -15.10 43.91 -8.96
C ARG A 231 -16.34 43.07 -8.62
N TRP A 232 -17.52 43.68 -8.63
CA TRP A 232 -18.78 43.01 -8.34
C TRP A 232 -19.15 41.97 -9.42
N ASN A 233 -18.92 42.30 -10.69
CA ASN A 233 -19.15 41.39 -11.81
C ASN A 233 -18.18 40.20 -11.76
N ASN A 234 -16.91 40.46 -11.40
CA ASN A 234 -15.88 39.43 -11.23
C ASN A 234 -16.22 38.48 -10.07
N LEU A 235 -16.73 39.02 -8.96
CA LEU A 235 -17.19 38.20 -7.84
C LEU A 235 -18.37 37.31 -8.24
N ASP A 236 -19.40 37.87 -8.88
CA ASP A 236 -20.56 37.11 -9.35
C ASP A 236 -20.18 36.05 -10.40
N LEU A 237 -19.32 36.41 -11.35
CA LEU A 237 -18.80 35.50 -12.37
C LEU A 237 -18.04 34.32 -11.75
N SER A 238 -17.18 34.57 -10.76
CA SER A 238 -16.46 33.52 -10.06
C SER A 238 -17.39 32.57 -9.31
N ARG A 239 -18.45 33.09 -8.68
CA ARG A 239 -19.47 32.28 -7.99
C ARG A 239 -20.24 31.39 -8.97
N LYS A 240 -20.71 31.98 -10.08
CA LYS A 240 -21.40 31.23 -11.15
C LYS A 240 -20.54 30.11 -11.73
N ARG A 241 -19.24 30.37 -11.94
CA ARG A 241 -18.30 29.36 -12.42
C ARG A 241 -18.10 28.24 -11.40
N ALA A 242 -17.85 28.56 -10.14
CA ALA A 242 -17.69 27.54 -9.10
C ALA A 242 -18.93 26.63 -8.99
N ASN A 243 -20.13 27.22 -9.04
CA ASN A 243 -21.38 26.46 -9.05
C ASN A 243 -21.52 25.57 -10.29
N ALA A 244 -21.20 26.07 -11.48
CA ALA A 244 -21.25 25.26 -12.69
C ALA A 244 -20.30 24.05 -12.66
N ILE A 245 -19.13 24.19 -12.02
CA ILE A 245 -18.21 23.07 -11.81
C ILE A 245 -18.78 22.08 -10.78
N LYS A 246 -19.38 22.57 -9.69
CA LYS A 246 -20.08 21.71 -8.73
C LYS A 246 -21.18 20.91 -9.42
N ASP A 247 -22.07 21.56 -10.17
CA ASP A 247 -23.16 20.92 -10.91
C ASP A 247 -22.64 19.85 -11.87
N TYR A 248 -21.52 20.13 -12.54
CA TYR A 248 -20.85 19.18 -13.41
C TYR A 248 -20.31 17.97 -12.64
N MET A 249 -19.60 18.17 -11.52
CA MET A 249 -19.10 17.06 -10.69
C MET A 249 -20.24 16.22 -10.10
N VAL A 250 -21.33 16.85 -9.67
CA VAL A 250 -22.53 16.17 -9.19
C VAL A 250 -23.16 15.32 -10.31
N SER A 251 -23.21 15.85 -11.54
CA SER A 251 -23.70 15.07 -12.70
C SER A 251 -22.87 13.81 -13.00
N LEU A 252 -21.60 13.78 -12.58
CA LEU A 252 -20.72 12.62 -12.71
C LEU A 252 -20.83 11.63 -11.52
N GLY A 253 -21.66 11.94 -10.53
CA GLY A 253 -21.94 11.08 -9.37
C GLY A 253 -21.16 11.44 -8.10
N VAL A 254 -20.57 12.64 -8.02
CA VAL A 254 -20.00 13.16 -6.77
C VAL A 254 -21.13 13.62 -5.84
N ASP A 255 -21.05 13.26 -4.56
CA ASP A 255 -22.03 13.67 -3.55
C ASP A 255 -22.03 15.20 -3.38
N GLU A 256 -23.18 15.82 -3.64
CA GLU A 256 -23.36 17.27 -3.56
C GLU A 256 -23.02 17.82 -2.17
N ASN A 257 -23.33 17.07 -1.12
CA ASN A 257 -23.14 17.51 0.27
C ASN A 257 -21.66 17.68 0.64
N LYS A 258 -20.77 16.98 -0.08
CA LYS A 258 -19.33 17.08 0.12
C LYS A 258 -18.71 18.27 -0.62
N VAL A 259 -19.43 18.89 -1.56
CA VAL A 259 -18.89 19.94 -2.43
C VAL A 259 -19.25 21.32 -1.93
N GLN A 260 -18.23 22.08 -1.55
CA GLN A 260 -18.33 23.49 -1.17
C GLN A 260 -17.72 24.37 -2.27
N THR A 261 -18.42 25.44 -2.62
CA THR A 261 -18.01 26.35 -3.70
C THR A 261 -17.80 27.76 -3.18
N THR A 262 -16.66 28.36 -3.50
CA THR A 262 -16.35 29.76 -3.17
C THR A 262 -15.99 30.55 -4.42
N GLY A 263 -16.72 31.64 -4.64
CA GLY A 263 -16.35 32.67 -5.63
C GLY A 263 -15.48 33.74 -4.98
N LEU A 264 -14.21 33.86 -5.39
CA LEU A 264 -13.26 34.81 -4.81
C LEU A 264 -13.03 36.06 -5.68
N GLY A 265 -13.55 36.05 -6.92
CA GLY A 265 -13.38 37.13 -7.88
C GLY A 265 -11.92 37.46 -8.14
N GLU A 266 -11.61 38.75 -8.15
CA GLU A 266 -10.27 39.30 -8.44
C GLU A 266 -9.34 39.36 -7.22
N LYS A 267 -9.60 38.56 -6.19
CA LYS A 267 -8.75 38.49 -5.00
C LYS A 267 -7.57 37.53 -5.25
N ARG A 268 -6.44 37.77 -4.55
CA ARG A 268 -5.28 36.85 -4.49
C ARG A 268 -4.77 36.44 -5.88
N PHE A 269 -4.34 37.42 -6.67
CA PHE A 269 -3.64 37.16 -7.93
C PHE A 269 -2.35 36.36 -7.69
N VAL A 270 -2.04 35.47 -8.62
CA VAL A 270 -0.80 34.66 -8.62
C VAL A 270 0.23 35.18 -9.61
N ASP A 271 -0.19 36.05 -10.54
CA ASP A 271 0.68 36.69 -11.54
C ASP A 271 0.16 38.10 -11.89
N THR A 272 0.92 38.85 -12.67
CA THR A 272 0.55 40.19 -13.16
C THR A 272 -0.72 40.15 -14.01
N ASN A 273 -1.54 41.19 -13.94
CA ASN A 273 -2.69 41.37 -14.83
C ASN A 273 -2.38 42.25 -16.06
N GLU A 274 -1.15 42.74 -16.19
CA GLU A 274 -0.76 43.65 -17.27
C GLU A 274 -0.73 42.95 -18.63
N ASN A 275 -0.29 41.68 -18.66
CA ASN A 275 -0.19 40.89 -19.88
C ASN A 275 -1.23 39.75 -19.94
N ILE A 276 -1.48 39.22 -21.15
CA ILE A 276 -2.48 38.16 -21.38
C ILE A 276 -2.09 36.88 -20.63
N LEU A 277 -0.81 36.53 -20.60
CA LEU A 277 -0.32 35.28 -19.98
C LEU A 277 -0.57 35.26 -18.47
N GLY A 278 -0.29 36.36 -17.77
CA GLY A 278 -0.54 36.51 -16.34
C GLY A 278 -2.05 36.53 -16.02
N ARG A 279 -2.86 37.22 -16.85
CA ARG A 279 -4.34 37.13 -16.73
C ARG A 279 -4.85 35.70 -16.89
N ASN A 280 -4.30 34.92 -17.82
CA ASN A 280 -4.68 33.50 -18.00
C ASN A 280 -4.38 32.66 -16.74
N LYS A 281 -3.27 32.94 -16.05
CA LYS A 281 -2.92 32.27 -14.78
C LYS A 281 -3.83 32.71 -13.63
N ASN A 282 -4.25 33.97 -13.61
CA ASN A 282 -5.17 34.49 -12.60
C ASN A 282 -6.59 33.93 -12.75
N ARG A 283 -7.07 33.74 -13.99
CA ARG A 283 -8.33 33.04 -14.30
C ARG A 283 -8.21 31.53 -14.06
N ARG A 284 -8.23 31.16 -12.79
CA ARG A 284 -8.03 29.79 -12.34
C ARG A 284 -9.17 29.29 -11.46
N LEU A 285 -9.23 27.98 -11.39
CA LEU A 285 -10.06 27.19 -10.51
C LEU A 285 -9.10 26.36 -9.65
N ILE A 286 -9.33 26.31 -8.35
CA ILE A 286 -8.60 25.46 -7.43
C ILE A 286 -9.60 24.47 -6.85
N ILE A 287 -9.29 23.18 -6.96
CA ILE A 287 -9.99 22.12 -6.25
C ILE A 287 -9.08 21.60 -5.15
N GLN A 288 -9.62 21.52 -3.94
CA GLN A 288 -8.97 20.94 -2.78
C GLN A 288 -9.84 19.81 -2.24
N ILE A 289 -9.23 18.67 -1.95
CA ILE A 289 -9.94 17.48 -1.46
C ILE A 289 -9.35 17.11 -0.11
N ALA A 290 -10.22 16.97 0.90
CA ALA A 290 -9.86 16.47 2.21
C ALA A 290 -10.38 15.04 2.38
N LYS A 291 -9.55 14.21 3.00
CA LYS A 291 -9.81 12.80 3.31
C LYS A 291 -9.69 12.61 4.81
N MET A 292 -10.57 11.76 5.37
CA MET A 292 -10.59 11.40 6.79
C MET A 292 -9.34 10.63 7.24
#